data_AF-F3GFZ1-F1
#
_entry.id   AF-F3GFZ1-F1
#
_cell.length_a   1.000
_cell.length_b   1.000
_cell.length_c   1.000
_cell.angle_alpha   90.00
_cell.angle_beta   90.00
_cell.angle_gamma   90.00
#
_symmetry.space_group_name_H-M   'P 1'
#
loop_
_entity.id
_entity.type
_entity.pdbx_description
1 polymer ?
#
loop_
_entity_poly.entity_id
_entity_poly.type
_entity_poly.pdbx_seq_one_letter_code
_entity_poly.pdbx_strand_id
1 'polypeptide(L)'
;MFQAMEADLFNLYPSVGEVNGDRSNFNYGMASGVAPQYGQCKTKVDFDQRAAEPRDEVKGLVARTTFYMFDRYNLNMSRQQQQLLMAWDKQFPVTSWELVRNKRIAAIMGHSNPFVTGQRAWITGYKPVGDGVVSTLPPRITTSSSDVPQAAGSASTGTIVGNKKQPHLSPASRLSELRQRVCEESGCFWIRVRGSGGGLSEGRKLQMRFRH
;
A
#
# COMPACT_ATOMS: atom_id res chain seq x y z
N MET A 1 -12.89 -8.24 8.27
CA MET A 1 -12.24 -8.08 6.95
C MET A 1 -12.09 -6.61 6.55
N PHE A 2 -13.17 -5.83 6.42
CA PHE A 2 -13.09 -4.41 6.01
C PHE A 2 -12.14 -3.56 6.86
N GLN A 3 -12.24 -3.64 8.19
CA GLN A 3 -11.36 -2.91 9.12
C GLN A 3 -9.87 -3.23 8.94
N ALA A 4 -9.55 -4.48 8.60
CA ALA A 4 -8.17 -4.88 8.34
C ALA A 4 -7.66 -4.30 7.01
N MET A 5 -8.52 -4.20 5.99
CA MET A 5 -8.17 -3.64 4.68
C MET A 5 -7.99 -2.12 4.72
N GLU A 6 -8.86 -1.40 5.45
CA GLU A 6 -8.78 0.06 5.54
C GLU A 6 -7.58 0.53 6.37
N ALA A 7 -7.18 -0.25 7.37
CA ALA A 7 -6.05 0.04 8.25
C ALA A 7 -4.72 -0.52 7.73
N ASP A 8 -4.69 -1.18 6.57
CA ASP A 8 -3.46 -1.74 6.03
C ASP A 8 -2.50 -0.62 5.58
N LEU A 9 -1.41 -0.47 6.33
CA LEU A 9 -0.39 0.55 6.12
C LEU A 9 0.25 0.48 4.72
N PHE A 10 0.28 -0.69 4.06
CA PHE A 10 0.80 -0.77 2.70
C PHE A 10 -0.06 -0.03 1.68
N ASN A 11 -1.35 0.22 1.99
CA ASN A 11 -2.30 0.95 1.15
C ASN A 11 -2.43 2.44 1.52
N LEU A 12 -1.82 2.90 2.62
CA LEU A 12 -1.96 4.29 3.10
C LEU A 12 -0.78 5.17 2.68
N TYR A 13 -1.05 6.18 1.85
CA TYR A 13 -0.08 7.17 1.42
C TYR A 13 -0.60 8.59 1.67
N PRO A 14 0.29 9.55 1.98
CA PRO A 14 -0.13 10.93 2.05
C PRO A 14 -0.54 11.42 0.66
N SER A 15 -1.49 12.36 0.59
CA SER A 15 -1.97 12.92 -0.68
C SER A 15 -2.41 14.37 -0.54
N VAL A 16 -2.34 15.13 -1.64
CA VAL A 16 -3.01 16.43 -1.77
C VAL A 16 -4.52 16.22 -1.76
N GLY A 17 -5.22 16.94 -0.88
CA GLY A 17 -6.65 16.74 -0.62
C GLY A 17 -7.55 16.93 -1.84
N GLU A 18 -7.25 17.91 -2.68
CA GLU A 18 -7.98 18.18 -3.94
C GLU A 18 -7.93 16.96 -4.87
N VAL A 19 -6.73 16.46 -5.17
CA VAL A 19 -6.59 15.35 -6.11
C VAL A 19 -7.07 14.03 -5.54
N ASN A 20 -6.98 13.85 -4.22
CA ASN A 20 -7.66 12.74 -3.56
C ASN A 20 -9.19 12.82 -3.75
N GLY A 21 -9.76 14.01 -3.56
CA GLY A 21 -11.18 14.26 -3.78
C GLY A 21 -11.61 13.94 -5.22
N ASP A 22 -10.88 14.48 -6.19
CA ASP A 22 -11.16 14.30 -7.62
C ASP A 22 -11.01 12.85 -8.08
N ARG A 23 -9.94 12.17 -7.64
CA ARG A 23 -9.70 10.75 -7.94
C ARG A 23 -10.85 9.88 -7.42
N SER A 24 -11.44 10.26 -6.28
CA SER A 24 -12.62 9.60 -5.70
C SER A 24 -12.44 8.07 -5.64
N ASN A 25 -13.37 7.31 -6.23
CA ASN A 25 -13.31 5.86 -6.37
C ASN A 25 -13.01 5.39 -7.81
N PHE A 26 -12.39 6.23 -8.63
CA PHE A 26 -12.09 5.90 -10.03
C PHE A 26 -11.02 4.83 -10.13
N ASN A 27 -11.15 3.98 -11.16
CA ASN A 27 -10.11 2.99 -11.47
C ASN A 27 -8.88 3.68 -12.02
N TYR A 28 -7.73 3.01 -11.97
CA TYR A 28 -6.59 3.51 -12.72
C TYR A 28 -6.77 3.24 -14.19
N GLY A 29 -6.48 4.25 -14.99
CA GLY A 29 -6.54 4.21 -16.44
C GLY A 29 -5.57 5.21 -17.04
N MET A 30 -5.42 5.15 -18.35
CA MET A 30 -4.77 6.22 -19.10
C MET A 30 -5.80 7.31 -19.35
N ALA A 31 -5.48 8.56 -19.04
CA ALA A 31 -6.32 9.72 -19.23
C ALA A 31 -5.80 10.54 -20.43
N SER A 32 -5.70 9.87 -21.58
CA SER A 32 -5.23 10.48 -22.83
C SER A 32 -6.22 11.54 -23.30
N GLY A 33 -5.73 12.76 -23.56
CA GLY A 33 -6.58 13.88 -23.98
C GLY A 33 -7.09 14.75 -22.84
N VAL A 34 -6.87 14.37 -21.57
CA VAL A 34 -7.16 15.24 -20.43
C VAL A 34 -6.06 16.31 -20.29
N ALA A 35 -6.49 17.57 -20.25
CA ALA A 35 -5.62 18.72 -20.02
C ALA A 35 -5.02 18.69 -18.60
N PRO A 36 -3.84 19.31 -18.36
CA PRO A 36 -3.27 19.40 -17.03
C PRO A 36 -4.23 20.08 -16.03
N GLN A 37 -4.53 19.41 -14.91
CA GLN A 37 -5.48 19.90 -13.90
C GLN A 37 -4.78 20.51 -12.67
N TYR A 38 -3.57 20.05 -12.35
CA TYR A 38 -2.93 20.31 -11.05
C TYR A 38 -1.58 21.03 -11.18
N GLY A 39 -1.48 21.97 -12.13
CA GLY A 39 -0.26 22.74 -12.39
C GLY A 39 0.92 21.84 -12.80
N GLN A 40 1.95 21.79 -11.95
CA GLN A 40 3.15 20.97 -12.18
C GLN A 40 2.93 19.48 -11.90
N CYS A 41 1.88 19.12 -11.16
CA CYS A 41 1.55 17.72 -10.92
C CYS A 41 0.93 17.11 -12.19
N LYS A 42 1.59 16.08 -12.73
CA LYS A 42 1.21 15.42 -13.98
C LYS A 42 0.09 14.39 -13.83
N THR A 43 -0.43 14.19 -12.62
CA THR A 43 -1.60 13.35 -12.37
C THR A 43 -2.80 13.93 -13.12
N LYS A 44 -3.64 13.06 -13.67
CA LYS A 44 -4.84 13.44 -14.41
C LYS A 44 -6.03 12.63 -13.94
N VAL A 45 -7.20 13.24 -13.96
CA VAL A 45 -8.49 12.62 -13.64
C VAL A 45 -9.43 12.86 -14.81
N ASP A 46 -9.78 11.77 -15.50
CA ASP A 46 -10.82 11.74 -16.50
C ASP A 46 -12.16 11.45 -15.82
N PHE A 47 -12.97 12.50 -15.65
CA PHE A 47 -14.28 12.38 -15.01
C PHE A 47 -15.31 11.67 -15.89
N ASP A 48 -15.18 11.79 -17.21
CA ASP A 48 -16.11 11.19 -18.18
C ASP A 48 -15.91 9.67 -18.24
N GLN A 49 -14.65 9.24 -18.32
CA GLN A 49 -14.29 7.81 -18.32
C GLN A 49 -14.14 7.23 -16.90
N ARG A 50 -14.26 8.08 -15.86
CA ARG A 50 -14.07 7.70 -14.45
C ARG A 50 -12.74 6.99 -14.22
N ALA A 51 -11.67 7.57 -14.74
CA ALA A 51 -10.32 7.03 -14.70
C ALA A 51 -9.35 8.06 -14.08
N ALA A 52 -8.41 7.56 -13.27
CA ALA A 52 -7.31 8.37 -12.76
C ALA A 52 -5.99 7.85 -13.34
N GLU A 53 -5.21 8.75 -13.92
CA GLU A 53 -3.84 8.48 -14.35
C GLU A 53 -2.87 9.15 -13.37
N PRO A 54 -2.18 8.39 -12.52
CA PRO A 54 -1.11 8.94 -11.69
C PRO A 54 0.04 9.44 -12.56
N ARG A 55 0.81 10.41 -12.06
CA ARG A 55 2.11 10.77 -12.64
C ARG A 55 3.05 9.54 -12.75
N ASP A 56 3.94 9.56 -13.73
CA ASP A 56 4.76 8.41 -14.12
C ASP A 56 5.58 7.84 -12.96
N GLU A 57 6.19 8.70 -12.16
CA GLU A 57 7.07 8.33 -11.06
C GLU A 57 6.36 7.57 -9.91
N VAL A 58 5.03 7.51 -9.88
CA VAL A 58 4.28 6.69 -8.92
C VAL A 58 3.54 5.52 -9.54
N LYS A 59 3.49 5.38 -10.88
CA LYS A 59 2.73 4.30 -11.55
C LYS A 59 3.17 2.89 -11.10
N GLY A 60 4.46 2.68 -10.88
CA GLY A 60 4.99 1.40 -10.36
C GLY A 60 4.53 1.11 -8.92
N LEU A 61 4.61 2.11 -8.05
CA LEU A 61 4.12 2.05 -6.66
C LEU A 61 2.64 1.70 -6.60
N VAL A 62 1.84 2.35 -7.46
CA VAL A 62 0.41 2.10 -7.63
C VAL A 62 0.16 0.64 -7.98
N ALA A 63 0.88 0.12 -8.99
CA ALA A 63 0.74 -1.26 -9.43
C ALA A 63 1.03 -2.27 -8.30
N ARG A 64 2.18 -2.16 -7.65
CA ARG A 64 2.58 -3.08 -6.57
C ARG A 64 1.69 -3.01 -5.34
N THR A 65 1.22 -1.82 -4.99
CA THR A 65 0.24 -1.64 -3.90
C THR A 65 -1.09 -2.29 -4.26
N THR A 66 -1.56 -2.11 -5.50
CA THR A 66 -2.81 -2.73 -5.97
C THR A 66 -2.70 -4.26 -5.98
N PHE A 67 -1.60 -4.81 -6.53
CA PHE A 67 -1.38 -6.25 -6.55
C PHE A 67 -1.38 -6.85 -5.15
N TYR A 68 -0.67 -6.21 -4.22
CA TYR A 68 -0.66 -6.61 -2.83
C TYR A 68 -2.06 -6.67 -2.22
N MET A 69 -2.86 -5.61 -2.37
CA MET A 69 -4.20 -5.58 -1.79
C MET A 69 -5.12 -6.64 -2.40
N PHE A 70 -5.02 -6.88 -3.71
CA PHE A 70 -5.84 -7.88 -4.38
C PHE A 70 -5.44 -9.30 -4.04
N ASP A 71 -4.14 -9.56 -3.94
CA ASP A 71 -3.57 -10.84 -3.54
C ASP A 71 -3.90 -11.18 -2.08
N ARG A 72 -3.58 -10.27 -1.16
CA ARG A 72 -3.76 -10.46 0.29
C ARG A 72 -5.21 -10.66 0.71
N TYR A 73 -6.14 -9.94 0.09
CA TYR A 73 -7.55 -9.96 0.48
C TYR A 73 -8.45 -10.73 -0.48
N ASN A 74 -7.87 -11.55 -1.36
CA ASN A 74 -8.58 -12.42 -2.29
C ASN A 74 -9.63 -11.67 -3.14
N LEU A 75 -9.20 -10.59 -3.80
CA LEU A 75 -10.06 -9.73 -4.61
C LEU A 75 -9.87 -10.01 -6.10
N ASN A 76 -10.96 -9.80 -6.86
CA ASN A 76 -10.96 -10.04 -8.30
C ASN A 76 -10.61 -8.77 -9.08
N MET A 77 -9.55 -8.85 -9.89
CA MET A 77 -9.11 -7.78 -10.79
C MET A 77 -9.53 -8.08 -12.24
N SER A 78 -10.11 -7.10 -12.94
CA SER A 78 -10.45 -7.26 -14.36
C SER A 78 -9.20 -7.47 -15.21
N ARG A 79 -9.33 -8.18 -16.33
CA ARG A 79 -8.20 -8.44 -17.24
C ARG A 79 -7.54 -7.15 -17.74
N GLN A 80 -8.33 -6.14 -18.05
CA GLN A 80 -7.84 -4.83 -18.50
C GLN A 80 -7.00 -4.14 -17.41
N GLN A 81 -7.47 -4.16 -16.15
CA GLN A 81 -6.73 -3.58 -15.04
C GLN A 81 -5.43 -4.34 -14.77
N GLN A 82 -5.45 -5.67 -14.83
CA GLN A 82 -4.24 -6.49 -14.69
C GLN A 82 -3.19 -6.11 -15.74
N GLN A 83 -3.59 -6.02 -17.02
CA GLN A 83 -2.67 -5.66 -18.11
C GLN A 83 -2.07 -4.27 -17.93
N LEU A 84 -2.89 -3.29 -17.55
CA LEU A 84 -2.42 -1.92 -17.30
C LEU A 84 -1.39 -1.89 -16.17
N LEU A 85 -1.72 -2.48 -15.03
CA LEU A 85 -0.84 -2.46 -13.86
C LEU A 85 0.43 -3.29 -14.08
N MET A 86 0.35 -4.40 -14.82
CA MET A 86 1.53 -5.18 -15.20
C MET A 86 2.45 -4.37 -16.11
N ALA A 87 1.90 -3.59 -17.05
CA ALA A 87 2.68 -2.69 -17.88
C ALA A 87 3.38 -1.61 -17.04
N TRP A 88 2.66 -1.01 -16.08
CA TRP A 88 3.22 -0.01 -15.17
C TRP A 88 4.29 -0.58 -14.24
N ASP A 89 4.09 -1.75 -13.66
CA ASP A 89 5.08 -2.40 -12.79
C ASP A 89 6.39 -2.69 -13.55
N LYS A 90 6.28 -3.11 -14.81
CA LYS A 90 7.44 -3.33 -15.68
C LYS A 90 8.14 -2.04 -16.11
N GLN A 91 7.38 -1.00 -16.44
CA GLN A 91 7.92 0.29 -16.91
C GLN A 91 8.56 1.10 -15.77
N PHE A 92 8.01 0.98 -14.55
CA PHE A 92 8.40 1.78 -13.39
C PHE A 92 8.88 0.83 -12.27
N PRO A 93 10.16 0.41 -12.32
CA PRO A 93 10.70 -0.56 -11.36
C PRO A 93 10.70 -0.03 -9.93
N VAL A 94 10.86 -0.95 -8.97
CA VAL A 94 10.90 -0.64 -7.54
C VAL A 94 11.99 0.37 -7.23
N THR A 95 11.63 1.43 -6.52
CA THR A 95 12.56 2.46 -6.07
C THR A 95 13.23 2.09 -4.74
N SER A 96 14.37 2.72 -4.45
CA SER A 96 15.04 2.55 -3.15
C SER A 96 14.16 2.97 -1.97
N TRP A 97 13.35 4.02 -2.16
CA TRP A 97 12.40 4.48 -1.15
C TRP A 97 11.29 3.45 -0.88
N GLU A 98 10.75 2.80 -1.91
CA GLU A 98 9.76 1.73 -1.73
C GLU A 98 10.29 0.58 -0.87
N LEU A 99 11.55 0.19 -1.06
CA LEU A 99 12.18 -0.82 -0.23
C LEU A 99 12.31 -0.36 1.23
N VAL A 100 12.68 0.90 1.46
CA VAL A 100 12.78 1.48 2.81
C VAL A 100 11.41 1.54 3.49
N ARG A 101 10.40 2.07 2.78
CA ARG A 101 9.01 2.13 3.27
C ARG A 101 8.49 0.73 3.59
N ASN A 102 8.69 -0.23 2.69
CA ASN A 102 8.28 -1.61 2.89
C ASN A 102 8.89 -2.22 4.15
N LYS A 103 10.21 -2.04 4.37
CA LYS A 103 10.87 -2.53 5.58
C LYS A 103 10.31 -1.90 6.86
N ARG A 104 10.03 -0.60 6.85
CA ARG A 104 9.45 0.11 8.01
C ARG A 104 8.05 -0.38 8.34
N ILE A 105 7.20 -0.54 7.33
CA ILE A 105 5.83 -1.05 7.51
C ILE A 105 5.87 -2.52 7.94
N ALA A 106 6.75 -3.33 7.36
CA ALA A 106 6.89 -4.74 7.73
C ALA A 106 7.27 -4.93 9.21
N ALA A 107 8.10 -4.04 9.76
CA ALA A 107 8.43 -4.04 11.18
C ALA A 107 7.21 -3.76 12.09
N ILE A 108 6.17 -3.10 11.58
CA ILE A 108 4.94 -2.78 12.31
C ILE A 108 3.87 -3.86 12.08
N MET A 109 3.65 -4.26 10.83
CA MET A 109 2.58 -5.16 10.41
C MET A 109 2.94 -6.66 10.55
N GLY A 110 4.23 -6.98 10.69
CA GLY A 110 4.72 -8.36 10.80
C GLY A 110 4.87 -9.11 9.46
N HIS A 111 4.62 -8.46 8.32
CA HIS A 111 4.79 -9.02 6.98
C HIS A 111 5.19 -7.94 5.97
N SER A 112 5.83 -8.35 4.87
CA SER A 112 6.21 -7.44 3.76
C SER A 112 5.18 -7.45 2.63
N ASN A 113 5.25 -6.46 1.73
CA ASN A 113 4.61 -6.53 0.43
C ASN A 113 5.51 -7.34 -0.54
N PRO A 114 5.11 -8.56 -0.94
CA PRO A 114 5.94 -9.44 -1.75
C PRO A 114 6.15 -8.95 -3.19
N PHE A 115 5.34 -8.01 -3.67
CA PHE A 115 5.49 -7.37 -4.98
C PHE A 115 6.54 -6.25 -4.96
N VAL A 116 6.83 -5.68 -3.78
CA VAL A 116 7.95 -4.72 -3.60
C VAL A 116 9.27 -5.46 -3.41
N THR A 117 9.25 -6.58 -2.69
CA THR A 117 10.46 -7.36 -2.39
C THR A 117 10.78 -8.43 -3.44
N GLY A 118 9.92 -8.62 -4.46
CA GLY A 118 10.16 -9.47 -5.61
C GLY A 118 9.88 -10.97 -5.41
N GLN A 119 9.33 -11.39 -4.26
CA GLN A 119 8.93 -12.79 -4.02
C GLN A 119 7.65 -13.16 -4.78
N ARG A 120 6.83 -12.19 -5.16
CA ARG A 120 5.65 -12.38 -6.01
C ARG A 120 5.69 -11.40 -7.17
N ALA A 121 5.23 -11.85 -8.33
CA ALA A 121 5.02 -11.04 -9.52
C ALA A 121 3.62 -11.33 -10.05
N TRP A 122 2.87 -10.29 -10.40
CA TRP A 122 1.54 -10.47 -10.96
C TRP A 122 1.64 -10.93 -12.42
N ILE A 123 0.85 -11.95 -12.77
CA ILE A 123 0.76 -12.47 -14.14
C ILE A 123 -0.71 -12.51 -14.59
N THR A 124 -0.93 -12.64 -15.89
CA THR A 124 -2.29 -12.80 -16.41
C THR A 124 -2.91 -14.08 -15.85
N GLY A 125 -4.08 -13.95 -15.19
CA GLY A 125 -4.76 -15.08 -14.57
C GLY A 125 -4.19 -15.48 -13.19
N TYR A 126 -3.40 -14.60 -12.57
CA TYR A 126 -2.93 -14.78 -11.20
C TYR A 126 -4.09 -15.09 -10.24
N LYS A 127 -3.89 -16.09 -9.37
CA LYS A 127 -4.84 -16.47 -8.32
C LYS A 127 -4.37 -15.88 -6.99
N PRO A 128 -5.14 -14.95 -6.39
CA PRO A 128 -4.84 -14.41 -5.07
C PRO A 128 -4.66 -15.47 -3.99
N VAL A 129 -3.68 -15.29 -3.11
CA VAL A 129 -3.41 -16.20 -1.99
C VAL A 129 -4.42 -16.02 -0.85
N GLY A 130 -4.87 -14.78 -0.59
CA GLY A 130 -5.85 -14.50 0.45
C GLY A 130 -5.32 -14.57 1.88
N ASP A 131 -4.00 -14.42 2.09
CA ASP A 131 -3.34 -14.54 3.40
C ASP A 131 -3.73 -13.45 4.44
N GLY A 132 -4.47 -12.42 4.04
CA GLY A 132 -5.06 -11.40 4.91
C GLY A 132 -6.55 -11.61 5.19
N VAL A 133 -7.18 -12.65 4.65
CA VAL A 133 -8.56 -13.02 4.95
C VAL A 133 -8.57 -13.90 6.20
N VAL A 134 -8.90 -13.31 7.36
CA VAL A 134 -9.11 -14.11 8.57
C VAL A 134 -10.38 -14.94 8.39
N SER A 135 -10.22 -16.23 8.12
CA SER A 135 -11.33 -17.18 8.20
C SER A 135 -11.76 -17.31 9.65
N THR A 136 -13.02 -16.97 9.95
CA THR A 136 -13.68 -17.26 11.24
C THR A 136 -14.00 -18.75 11.40
N LEU A 137 -13.66 -19.58 10.41
CA LEU A 137 -13.77 -21.03 10.50
C LEU A 137 -12.48 -21.56 11.15
N PRO A 138 -12.60 -22.28 12.28
CA PRO A 138 -11.43 -22.90 12.89
C PRO A 138 -10.75 -23.81 11.86
N PRO A 139 -9.40 -23.82 11.79
CA PRO A 139 -8.71 -24.84 11.04
C PRO A 139 -9.16 -26.20 11.60
N ARG A 140 -9.66 -27.08 10.73
CA ARG A 140 -9.84 -28.48 11.08
C ARG A 140 -8.45 -29.01 11.44
N ILE A 141 -8.20 -29.19 12.72
CA ILE A 141 -7.01 -29.85 13.22
C ILE A 141 -7.12 -31.30 12.75
N THR A 142 -6.43 -31.64 11.66
CA THR A 142 -6.06 -33.03 11.40
C THR A 142 -4.82 -33.30 12.23
N THR A 143 -5.04 -33.77 13.45
CA THR A 143 -4.01 -34.38 14.28
C THR A 143 -3.53 -35.66 13.58
N SER A 144 -2.33 -35.63 13.02
CA SER A 144 -1.51 -36.84 12.84
C SER A 144 -0.34 -36.74 13.80
N SER A 145 -0.51 -37.42 14.93
CA SER A 145 0.45 -37.66 16.00
C SER A 145 1.42 -38.78 15.65
N SER A 146 2.72 -38.53 15.77
CA SER A 146 3.85 -39.44 16.12
C SER A 146 5.14 -38.65 15.79
N ASP A 147 6.15 -38.43 16.62
CA ASP A 147 6.59 -38.98 17.91
C ASP A 147 7.56 -37.96 18.59
N VAL A 148 7.72 -38.05 19.91
CA VAL A 148 8.80 -37.42 20.71
C VAL A 148 9.47 -38.50 21.56
N PRO A 149 10.80 -38.57 21.63
CA PRO A 149 11.56 -38.10 22.82
C PRO A 149 12.92 -37.45 22.44
N GLN A 150 13.69 -36.71 23.23
CA GLN A 150 13.62 -36.02 24.52
C GLN A 150 14.92 -35.15 24.61
N ALA A 151 14.95 -34.21 25.55
CA ALA A 151 15.89 -33.11 25.77
C ALA A 151 17.40 -33.40 25.92
N ALA A 152 18.23 -32.37 25.65
CA ALA A 152 19.35 -31.93 26.52
C ALA A 152 19.93 -30.55 26.08
N GLY A 153 20.18 -29.64 27.04
CA GLY A 153 21.45 -28.90 27.12
C GLY A 153 21.53 -27.39 26.79
N SER A 154 21.61 -26.59 27.87
CA SER A 154 22.59 -25.50 28.11
C SER A 154 22.35 -24.04 27.69
N ALA A 155 22.84 -23.18 28.59
CA ALA A 155 22.67 -21.74 28.72
C ALA A 155 23.74 -20.88 28.00
N SER A 156 23.41 -19.60 27.74
CA SER A 156 24.32 -18.42 27.72
C SER A 156 23.47 -17.15 27.51
N THR A 157 23.28 -16.27 28.50
CA THR A 157 24.10 -15.12 28.93
C THR A 157 24.72 -14.25 27.83
N GLY A 158 24.01 -13.16 27.48
CA GLY A 158 24.53 -11.79 27.29
C GLY A 158 25.34 -11.46 26.03
N THR A 159 24.93 -10.41 25.30
CA THR A 159 25.68 -9.13 25.17
C THR A 159 24.84 -8.10 24.39
N ILE A 160 24.59 -6.95 25.03
CA ILE A 160 24.01 -5.72 24.46
C ILE A 160 25.15 -4.97 23.75
N VAL A 161 25.01 -4.72 22.45
CA VAL A 161 25.98 -3.88 21.70
C VAL A 161 25.36 -2.54 21.30
N GLY A 162 25.74 -1.53 22.08
CA GLY A 162 26.13 -0.16 21.70
C GLY A 162 25.53 0.51 20.46
N ASN A 163 24.69 1.51 20.72
CA ASN A 163 24.29 2.57 19.79
C ASN A 163 25.50 3.43 19.38
N LYS A 164 25.86 3.44 18.08
CA LYS A 164 26.87 4.35 17.53
C LYS A 164 26.21 5.62 16.99
N LYS A 165 26.69 6.75 17.52
CA LYS A 165 26.31 8.14 17.21
C LYS A 165 26.26 8.41 15.71
N GLN A 166 25.22 9.11 15.26
CA GLN A 166 25.22 9.83 13.99
C GLN A 166 25.43 11.34 14.24
N PRO A 167 26.17 12.04 13.37
CA PRO A 167 26.47 13.45 13.56
C PRO A 167 25.21 14.31 13.43
N HIS A 168 25.13 15.28 14.34
CA HIS A 168 24.11 16.33 14.36
C HIS A 168 24.06 17.10 13.03
N LEU A 169 22.86 17.18 12.46
CA LEU A 169 22.50 18.07 11.36
C LEU A 169 21.32 18.89 11.86
N SER A 170 21.39 20.21 11.67
CA SER A 170 20.54 21.19 12.35
C SER A 170 19.03 20.92 12.16
N PRO A 171 18.19 21.25 13.16
CA PRO A 171 16.74 21.02 13.08
C PRO A 171 16.04 21.72 11.91
N ALA A 172 16.58 22.85 11.45
CA ALA A 172 16.00 23.66 10.36
C ALA A 172 16.15 22.98 8.99
N SER A 173 17.28 22.29 8.74
CA SER A 173 17.53 21.60 7.47
C SER A 173 16.72 20.30 7.32
N ARG A 174 16.39 19.63 8.45
CA ARG A 174 15.51 18.45 8.45
C ARG A 174 14.06 18.80 8.13
N LEU A 175 13.58 19.96 8.57
CA LEU A 175 12.20 20.38 8.31
C LEU A 175 11.98 20.81 6.86
N SER A 176 12.99 21.39 6.20
CA SER A 176 12.93 21.67 4.75
C SER A 176 13.01 20.39 3.92
N GLU A 177 13.88 19.42 4.27
CA GLU A 177 13.95 18.13 3.58
C GLU A 177 12.72 17.25 3.82
N LEU A 178 12.15 17.25 5.03
CA LEU A 178 10.86 16.58 5.28
C LEU A 178 9.72 17.27 4.51
N ARG A 179 9.73 18.59 4.37
CA ARG A 179 8.74 19.31 3.55
C ARG A 179 8.89 19.00 2.05
N GLN A 180 10.13 18.91 1.54
CA GLN A 180 10.40 18.54 0.14
C GLN A 180 10.00 17.09 -0.15
N ARG A 181 10.37 16.14 0.75
CA ARG A 181 10.03 14.72 0.60
C ARG A 181 8.54 14.47 0.78
N VAL A 182 7.86 15.16 1.70
CA VAL A 182 6.40 15.08 1.82
C VAL A 182 5.71 15.66 0.59
N CYS A 183 6.24 16.73 -0.04
CA CYS A 183 5.72 17.23 -1.32
C CYS A 183 5.96 16.24 -2.48
N GLU A 184 7.09 15.55 -2.54
CA GLU A 184 7.39 14.51 -3.54
C GLU A 184 6.64 13.19 -3.29
N GLU A 185 6.32 12.87 -2.04
CA GLU A 185 5.62 11.63 -1.64
C GLU A 185 4.09 11.78 -1.64
N SER A 186 3.56 13.00 -1.49
CA SER A 186 2.11 13.26 -1.33
C SER A 186 1.40 13.74 -2.61
N GLY A 187 2.05 13.67 -3.76
CA GLY A 187 1.50 14.12 -5.04
C GLY A 187 0.44 13.20 -5.65
N CYS A 188 -0.65 12.97 -4.90
CA CYS A 188 -1.94 12.46 -5.36
C CYS A 188 -2.07 10.93 -5.49
N PHE A 189 -2.25 10.24 -4.36
CA PHE A 189 -2.61 8.83 -4.39
C PHE A 189 -3.63 8.46 -3.32
N TRP A 190 -4.72 7.84 -3.77
CA TRP A 190 -5.54 6.93 -2.96
C TRP A 190 -5.95 5.75 -3.82
N ILE A 191 -5.82 4.53 -3.32
CA ILE A 191 -6.61 3.37 -3.75
C ILE A 191 -7.64 3.09 -2.67
N ARG A 192 -8.89 3.47 -2.91
CA ARG A 192 -9.99 2.81 -2.22
C ARG A 192 -10.18 1.42 -2.85
N VAL A 193 -9.77 0.39 -2.12
CA VAL A 193 -10.08 -1.00 -2.46
C VAL A 193 -11.57 -1.22 -2.20
N ARG A 194 -12.35 -1.46 -3.26
CA ARG A 194 -13.78 -1.77 -3.15
C ARG A 194 -13.95 -3.15 -2.49
N GLY A 195 -14.56 -3.18 -1.31
CA GLY A 195 -15.34 -4.33 -0.86
C GLY A 195 -16.74 -4.21 -1.45
N SER A 196 -17.20 -5.20 -2.21
CA SER A 196 -18.60 -5.27 -2.64
C SER A 196 -19.50 -5.55 -1.44
N GLY A 197 -20.27 -4.55 -1.01
CA GLY A 197 -21.36 -4.67 -0.05
C GLY A 197 -22.28 -3.46 -0.21
N GLY A 198 -23.52 -3.70 -0.65
CA GLY A 198 -24.52 -2.66 -0.84
C GLY A 198 -25.18 -2.20 0.46
N GLY A 199 -25.88 -1.07 0.40
CA GLY A 199 -26.84 -0.64 1.42
C GLY A 199 -26.69 0.81 1.85
N LEU A 200 -27.71 1.61 1.52
CA LEU A 200 -27.91 3.02 1.88
C LEU A 200 -27.86 3.28 3.39
N SER A 201 -27.37 4.46 3.80
CA SER A 201 -28.17 5.43 4.59
C SER A 201 -27.37 6.68 4.93
N GLU A 202 -28.14 7.76 5.02
CA GLU A 202 -27.78 9.16 5.08
C GLU A 202 -27.43 9.61 6.51
N GLY A 203 -26.47 10.54 6.67
CA GLY A 203 -26.14 11.07 7.99
C GLY A 203 -24.97 12.04 8.00
N ARG A 204 -25.24 13.32 7.71
CA ARG A 204 -24.34 14.45 7.92
C ARG A 204 -23.98 14.59 9.42
N LYS A 205 -22.69 14.70 9.73
CA LYS A 205 -22.10 15.74 10.62
C LYS A 205 -20.57 15.59 10.67
N LEU A 206 -19.87 16.38 9.85
CA LEU A 206 -18.48 16.72 10.06
C LEU A 206 -18.46 17.93 11.00
N GLN A 207 -17.97 17.76 12.23
CA GLN A 207 -17.55 18.89 13.05
C GLN A 207 -16.38 18.44 13.94
N MET A 208 -15.15 18.60 13.44
CA MET A 208 -13.96 18.68 14.28
C MET A 208 -13.41 20.10 14.16
N ARG A 209 -13.71 20.92 15.17
CA ARG A 209 -12.90 22.10 15.50
C ARG A 209 -11.79 21.64 16.43
N PHE A 210 -10.54 21.95 16.10
CA PHE A 210 -9.42 21.96 17.03
C PHE A 210 -9.17 23.40 17.50
N ARG A 211 -9.30 23.66 18.80
CA ARG A 211 -8.45 24.58 19.59
C ARG A 211 -8.36 24.00 21.00
N HIS A 212 -7.17 24.19 21.59
CA HIS A 212 -6.63 23.64 22.85
C HIS A 212 -7.62 23.26 23.95
#